data_AF-A0A2S6GI70-F1
#
_entry.id   AF-A0A2S6GI70-F1
#
_cell.length_a   1.000
_cell.length_b   1.000
_cell.length_c   1.000
_cell.angle_alpha   90.00
_cell.angle_beta   90.00
_cell.angle_gamma   90.00
#
_symmetry.space_group_name_H-M   'P 1'
#
loop_
_entity.id
_entity.type
_entity.pdbx_description
1 polymer ?
#
loop_
_entity_poly.entity_id
_entity_poly.type
_entity_poly.pdbx_seq_one_letter_code
_entity_poly.pdbx_strand_id
1 'polypeptide(L)'
;MFTVDNIGSAKILDQIALSIDPKQLEQFLTSSYGIFSGDAEQTVVLGFTKARAKWVADENWHPNQQGQWLGNYQLSIPFNDSRKLIMDILKHGAEVEV
;
A
#
# COMPACT_ATOMS: atom_id res chain seq x y z
N MET A 1 -3.26 11.45 6.70
CA MET A 1 -1.81 11.74 6.75
C MET A 1 -1.57 13.09 6.10
N PHE A 2 -0.58 13.86 6.56
CA PHE A 2 -0.21 15.15 5.97
C PHE A 2 1.29 15.15 5.69
N THR A 3 1.72 15.79 4.60
CA THR A 3 3.13 16.04 4.36
C THR A 3 3.53 17.31 5.12
N VAL A 4 4.62 17.23 5.90
CA VAL A 4 5.01 18.33 6.83
C VAL A 4 5.33 19.62 6.07
N ASP A 5 5.95 19.49 4.90
CA ASP A 5 6.27 20.57 3.97
C ASP A 5 5.05 21.29 3.38
N ASN A 6 3.86 20.69 3.46
CA ASN A 6 2.61 21.27 2.98
C ASN A 6 1.73 21.80 4.12
N ILE A 7 2.25 21.88 5.35
CA ILE A 7 1.56 22.50 6.49
C ILE A 7 1.89 24.00 6.50
N GLY A 8 0.95 24.83 6.06
CA GLY A 8 1.14 26.29 6.01
C GLY A 8 1.08 26.98 7.38
N SER A 9 0.34 26.42 8.33
CA SER A 9 0.25 26.94 9.71
C SER A 9 -0.31 25.88 10.66
N ALA A 10 0.02 26.00 11.95
CA ALA A 10 -0.59 25.23 13.03
C ALA A 10 -0.97 26.16 14.18
N LYS A 11 -2.07 25.85 14.87
CA LYS A 11 -2.54 26.61 16.03
C LYS A 11 -2.79 25.67 17.21
N ILE A 12 -2.29 26.05 18.38
CA ILE A 12 -2.58 25.35 19.63
C ILE A 12 -4.01 25.71 20.08
N LEU A 13 -4.78 24.70 20.46
CA LEU A 13 -6.13 24.83 20.98
C LEU A 13 -6.11 24.59 22.50
N ASP A 14 -6.97 25.30 23.23
CA ASP A 14 -7.22 25.05 24.65
C ASP A 14 -8.22 23.89 24.81
N GLN A 15 -7.84 22.72 24.32
CA GLN A 15 -8.63 21.49 24.33
C GLN A 15 -7.72 20.30 24.61
N ILE A 16 -8.21 19.35 25.41
CA ILE A 16 -7.48 18.10 25.67
C ILE A 16 -7.58 17.23 24.42
N ALA A 17 -6.42 16.79 23.91
CA ALA A 17 -6.36 15.87 22.79
C ALA A 17 -6.91 14.48 23.18
N LEU A 18 -7.60 13.83 22.24
CA LEU A 18 -7.99 12.44 22.40
C LEU A 18 -6.74 11.55 22.37
N SER A 19 -6.56 10.75 23.43
CA SER A 19 -5.50 9.74 23.48
C SER A 19 -5.97 8.49 22.75
N ILE A 20 -5.23 8.08 21.72
CA ILE A 20 -5.47 6.85 20.97
C ILE A 20 -4.36 5.86 21.31
N ASP A 21 -4.70 4.56 21.41
CA ASP A 21 -3.69 3.51 21.57
C ASP A 21 -2.73 3.55 20.38
N PRO A 22 -1.40 3.66 20.61
CA PRO A 22 -0.40 3.63 19.55
C PRO A 22 -0.55 2.46 18.59
N LYS A 23 -0.95 1.28 19.06
CA LYS A 23 -1.12 0.09 18.21
C LYS A 23 -2.31 0.24 17.25
N GLN A 24 -3.41 0.81 17.74
CA GLN A 24 -4.59 1.07 16.92
C GLN A 24 -4.27 2.10 15.84
N LEU A 25 -3.49 3.14 16.20
CA LEU A 25 -3.03 4.13 15.25
C LEU A 25 -2.09 3.52 14.20
N GLU A 26 -1.12 2.71 14.61
CA GLU A 26 -0.21 2.02 13.70
C GLU A 26 -0.98 1.14 12.71
N GLN A 27 -1.90 0.31 13.22
CA GLN A 27 -2.75 -0.52 12.37
C GLN A 27 -3.51 0.30 11.33
N PHE A 28 -4.13 1.42 11.72
CA PHE A 28 -4.85 2.31 10.80
C PHE A 28 -3.93 2.94 9.74
N LEU A 29 -2.67 3.21 10.08
CA LEU A 29 -1.70 3.81 9.17
C LEU A 29 -1.10 2.79 8.19
N THR A 30 -1.05 1.51 8.54
CA THR A 30 -0.35 0.47 7.76
C THR A 30 -1.24 -0.61 7.14
N SER A 31 -2.55 -0.59 7.38
CA SER A 31 -3.45 -1.69 6.98
C SER A 31 -3.72 -1.79 5.48
N SER A 32 -3.50 -0.72 4.71
CA SER A 32 -3.75 -0.69 3.27
C SER A 32 -2.54 -0.23 2.45
N TYR A 33 -2.34 -0.85 1.28
CA TYR A 33 -1.44 -0.30 0.28
C TYR A 33 -2.01 0.99 -0.32
N GLY A 34 -1.29 2.10 -0.16
CA GLY A 34 -1.73 3.40 -0.64
C GLY A 34 -0.93 4.56 -0.08
N ILE A 35 -1.41 5.77 -0.36
CA ILE A 35 -0.99 7.02 0.29
C ILE A 35 -2.02 7.49 1.35
N PHE A 36 -3.15 6.78 1.46
CA PHE A 36 -4.21 7.05 2.42
C PHE A 36 -4.26 5.94 3.47
N SER A 37 -4.57 6.35 4.69
CA SER A 37 -4.75 5.47 5.84
C SER A 37 -6.19 4.95 5.89
N GLY A 38 -6.40 3.79 6.50
CA GLY A 38 -7.68 3.11 6.56
C GLY A 38 -7.56 1.64 6.20
N ASP A 39 -8.56 0.85 6.59
CA ASP A 39 -8.54 -0.59 6.35
C ASP A 39 -8.56 -0.92 4.85
N ALA A 40 -7.83 -1.96 4.47
CA ALA A 40 -7.92 -2.50 3.11
C ALA A 40 -9.28 -3.16 2.92
N GLU A 41 -10.09 -2.59 2.03
CA GLU A 41 -11.41 -3.13 1.69
C GLU A 41 -11.33 -4.18 0.57
N GLN A 42 -10.20 -4.24 -0.14
CA GLN A 42 -10.04 -5.06 -1.34
C GLN A 42 -8.65 -5.70 -1.39
N THR A 43 -8.55 -6.82 -2.10
CA THR A 43 -7.27 -7.45 -2.46
C THR A 43 -7.15 -7.49 -3.97
N VAL A 44 -6.07 -6.94 -4.50
CA VAL A 44 -5.72 -7.09 -5.92
C VAL A 44 -4.85 -8.33 -6.09
N VAL A 45 -4.97 -9.00 -7.23
CA VAL A 45 -4.11 -10.11 -7.63
C VAL A 45 -3.41 -9.70 -8.92
N LEU A 46 -2.07 -9.72 -8.91
CA LEU A 46 -1.26 -9.31 -10.05
C LEU A 46 -0.53 -10.53 -10.62
N GLY A 47 -0.70 -10.80 -11.91
CA GLY A 47 0.03 -11.84 -12.63
C GLY A 47 1.24 -11.23 -13.33
N PHE A 48 2.45 -11.69 -13.00
CA PHE A 48 3.69 -11.23 -13.63
C PHE A 48 4.27 -12.29 -14.54
N THR A 49 4.74 -11.87 -15.71
CA THR A 49 5.47 -12.75 -16.63
C THR A 49 6.70 -13.35 -15.96
N LYS A 50 7.20 -14.48 -16.48
CA LYS A 50 8.42 -15.11 -15.96
C LYS A 50 9.66 -14.21 -16.02
N ALA A 51 9.72 -13.31 -17.01
CA ALA A 51 10.83 -12.37 -17.15
C ALA A 51 10.83 -11.33 -16.02
N ARG A 52 9.65 -10.81 -15.65
CA ARG A 52 9.52 -9.80 -14.59
C ARG A 52 9.45 -10.38 -13.19
N ALA A 53 8.89 -11.58 -13.05
CA ALA A 53 8.72 -12.29 -11.78
C ALA A 53 9.99 -12.37 -10.92
N LYS A 54 11.17 -12.52 -11.54
CA LYS A 54 12.45 -12.60 -10.83
C LYS A 54 12.76 -11.37 -9.99
N TRP A 55 12.27 -10.19 -10.38
CA TRP A 55 12.51 -8.94 -9.67
C TRP A 55 11.39 -8.69 -8.65
N VAL A 56 10.15 -8.88 -9.07
CA VAL A 56 8.97 -8.58 -8.24
C VAL A 56 8.85 -9.52 -7.04
N ALA A 57 9.30 -10.78 -7.17
CA ALA A 57 9.23 -11.74 -6.07
C ALA A 57 10.05 -11.35 -4.84
N ASP A 58 11.08 -10.50 -5.01
CA ASP A 58 11.94 -10.01 -3.93
C ASP A 58 11.48 -8.63 -3.40
N GLU A 59 10.48 -8.02 -4.03
CA GLU A 59 9.97 -6.70 -3.65
C GLU A 59 8.91 -6.82 -2.53
N ASN A 60 9.03 -5.99 -1.49
CA ASN A 60 8.02 -5.86 -0.45
C ASN A 60 7.19 -4.58 -0.69
N TRP A 61 6.07 -4.75 -1.38
CA TRP A 61 5.06 -3.73 -1.65
C TRP A 61 4.23 -3.51 -0.38
N HIS A 62 3.76 -4.57 0.25
CA HIS A 62 2.90 -4.49 1.43
C HIS A 62 3.25 -5.56 2.47
N PRO A 63 3.26 -5.24 3.79
CA PRO A 63 3.59 -6.22 4.84
C PRO A 63 2.74 -7.50 4.79
N ASN A 64 1.47 -7.36 4.40
CA ASN A 64 0.52 -8.46 4.27
C ASN A 64 0.39 -9.00 2.83
N GLN A 65 1.34 -8.71 1.94
CA GLN A 65 1.32 -9.27 0.59
C GLN A 65 1.53 -10.78 0.60
N GLN A 66 0.99 -11.47 -0.41
CA GLN A 66 1.18 -12.90 -0.59
C GLN A 66 1.67 -13.19 -2.00
N GLY A 67 2.80 -13.88 -2.11
CA GLY A 67 3.41 -14.27 -3.38
C GLY A 67 3.29 -15.77 -3.65
N GLN A 68 2.99 -16.14 -4.89
CA GLN A 68 2.91 -17.54 -5.31
C GLN A 68 3.57 -17.77 -6.67
N TRP A 69 4.34 -18.85 -6.78
CA TRP A 69 4.92 -19.31 -8.05
C TRP A 69 4.04 -20.41 -8.68
N LEU A 70 3.51 -20.15 -9.87
CA LEU A 70 2.67 -21.07 -10.66
C LEU A 70 3.29 -21.38 -12.04
N GLY A 71 4.59 -21.16 -12.18
CA GLY A 71 5.32 -21.12 -13.46
C GLY A 71 5.59 -19.67 -13.92
N ASN A 72 4.60 -18.80 -13.69
CA ASN A 72 4.71 -17.35 -13.57
C ASN A 72 4.62 -16.93 -12.08
N TYR A 73 4.59 -15.64 -11.76
CA TYR A 73 4.49 -15.16 -10.38
C TYR A 73 3.21 -14.38 -10.16
N GLN A 74 2.46 -14.75 -9.12
CA GLN A 74 1.25 -14.06 -8.70
C GLN A 74 1.52 -13.33 -7.39
N LEU A 75 1.13 -12.06 -7.32
CA LEU A 75 1.26 -11.23 -6.13
C LEU A 75 -0.12 -10.69 -5.71
N SER A 76 -0.55 -11.04 -4.51
CA SER A 76 -1.79 -10.55 -3.92
C SER A 76 -1.49 -9.45 -2.90
N ILE A 77 -2.12 -8.28 -3.05
CA ILE A 77 -1.87 -7.12 -2.19
C ILE A 77 -3.21 -6.55 -1.67
N PRO A 78 -3.36 -6.36 -0.35
CA PRO A 78 -4.50 -5.64 0.19
C PRO A 78 -4.36 -4.13 -0.06
N PHE A 79 -5.40 -3.49 -0.56
CA PHE A 79 -5.42 -2.06 -0.89
C PHE A 79 -6.78 -1.41 -0.59
N ASN A 80 -6.79 -0.09 -0.48
CA ASN A 80 -8.01 0.72 -0.31
C ASN A 80 -8.15 1.83 -1.37
N ASP A 81 -7.04 2.26 -1.99
CA ASP A 81 -7.01 3.29 -3.01
C ASP A 81 -6.13 2.85 -4.19
N SER A 82 -6.73 2.87 -5.38
CA SER A 82 -6.08 2.36 -6.58
C SER A 82 -5.03 3.29 -7.17
N ARG A 83 -4.93 4.57 -6.77
CA ARG A 83 -4.03 5.55 -7.45
C ARG A 83 -2.57 5.16 -7.34
N LYS A 84 -2.11 4.84 -6.13
CA LYS A 84 -0.72 4.39 -5.89
C LYS A 84 -0.48 3.05 -6.59
N LEU A 85 -1.41 2.11 -6.41
CA LEU A 85 -1.35 0.79 -7.02
C LEU A 85 -1.22 0.86 -8.56
N ILE A 86 -2.01 1.69 -9.22
CA ILE A 86 -1.94 1.91 -10.68
C ILE A 86 -0.57 2.45 -11.07
N MET A 87 -0.05 3.45 -10.36
CA MET A 87 1.29 3.99 -10.66
C MET A 87 2.38 2.93 -10.53
N ASP A 88 2.30 2.06 -9.51
CA ASP A 88 3.27 1.00 -9.31
C ASP A 88 3.13 -0.12 -10.36
N ILE A 89 1.91 -0.55 -10.69
CA ILE A 89 1.62 -1.51 -11.78
C ILE A 89 2.15 -0.99 -13.13
N LEU A 90 1.93 0.29 -13.45
CA LEU A 90 2.31 0.87 -14.75
C LEU A 90 3.83 0.82 -15.02
N LYS A 91 4.67 0.74 -13.98
CA LYS A 91 6.13 0.57 -14.14
C LYS A 91 6.51 -0.75 -14.83
N HIS A 92 5.61 -1.73 -14.82
CA HIS A 92 5.83 -3.05 -15.41
C HIS A 92 5.27 -3.19 -16.82
N GLY A 93 4.45 -2.25 -17.28
CA GLY A 93 3.90 -2.26 -18.65
C GLY A 93 3.15 -3.55 -18.97
N ALA A 94 3.46 -4.17 -20.11
CA ALA A 94 2.82 -5.41 -20.56
C ALA A 94 3.23 -6.66 -19.77
N GLU A 95 4.17 -6.54 -18.82
CA GLU A 95 4.67 -7.66 -18.04
C GLU A 95 3.82 -7.98 -16.80
N VAL A 96 2.69 -7.27 -16.63
CA VAL A 96 1.75 -7.44 -15.51
C VAL A 96 0.30 -7.45 -16.00
N GLU A 97 -0.51 -8.33 -15.43
CA GLU A 97 -1.97 -8.38 -15.57
C GLU A 97 -2.66 -8.22 -14.20
N VAL A 98 -3.87 -7.67 -14.18
CA VAL A 98 -4.70 -7.37 -12.99
C VAL A 98 -5.95 -8.23 -13.00
#